data_AF-A0A0R1SD30-F1
#
_entry.id   AF-A0A0R1SD30-F1
#
_cell.length_a   1.000
_cell.length_b   1.000
_cell.length_c   1.000
_cell.angle_alpha   90.00
_cell.angle_beta   90.00
_cell.angle_gamma   90.00
#
_symmetry.space_group_name_H-M   'P 1'
#
loop_
_entity.id
_entity.type
_entity.pdbx_description
1 polymer ?
#
loop_
_entity_poly.entity_id
_entity_poly.type
_entity_poly.pdbx_seq_one_letter_code
_entity_poly.pdbx_strand_id
1 'polypeptide(L)' 'MLENVNGIVKVNQDERYVVFLFDTYEANRKMLQDKFVKGQSSWYTDAKGTGDDGKVFYRIAQDGEWIEAEYVDFIETD' A
#
# COMPACT_ATOMS: atom_id res chain seq x y z
N MET A 1 -11.97 -5.25 6.06
CA MET A 1 -11.32 -5.96 7.19
C MET A 1 -9.90 -5.42 7.38
N LEU A 2 -9.56 -4.99 8.59
CA LEU A 2 -8.24 -4.47 8.93
C LEU A 2 -7.46 -5.47 9.80
N GLU A 3 -6.21 -5.72 9.42
CA GLU A 3 -5.28 -6.61 10.11
C GLU A 3 -4.01 -5.83 10.49
N ASN A 4 -3.52 -6.00 11.72
CA ASN A 4 -2.19 -5.50 12.09
C ASN A 4 -1.14 -6.44 11.50
N VAL A 5 -0.14 -5.88 10.84
CA VAL A 5 1.01 -6.62 10.30
C VAL A 5 2.29 -5.92 10.72
N ASN A 6 3.42 -6.60 10.55
CA ASN A 6 4.74 -5.99 10.68
C ASN A 6 5.55 -6.46 9.48
N GLY A 7 5.97 -5.53 8.62
CA GLY A 7 6.70 -5.91 7.43
C GLY A 7 7.15 -4.75 6.57
N ILE A 8 7.75 -5.12 5.45
CA ILE A 8 8.13 -4.23 4.37
C ILE A 8 7.28 -4.54 3.15
N VAL A 9 6.76 -3.52 2.50
CA VAL A 9 6.23 -3.63 1.13
C VAL A 9 7.25 -3.08 0.15
N LYS A 10 7.66 -3.91 -0.81
CA LYS A 10 8.56 -3.52 -1.90
C LYS A 10 7.76 -3.32 -3.17
N VAL A 11 7.83 -2.14 -3.78
CA VAL A 11 7.13 -1.84 -5.03
C VAL A 11 7.68 -2.70 -6.17
N ASN A 12 6.82 -3.51 -6.80
CA ASN A 12 7.20 -4.49 -7.81
C ASN A 12 7.31 -3.92 -9.25
N GLN A 13 7.11 -2.61 -9.40
CA GLN A 13 7.24 -1.88 -10.67
C GLN A 13 8.69 -1.43 -10.93
N ASP A 14 9.07 -1.28 -12.21
CA ASP A 14 10.37 -0.70 -12.64
C ASP A 14 10.53 0.75 -12.13
N GLU A 15 11.77 1.17 -11.85
CA GLU A 15 12.11 2.45 -11.22
C GLU A 15 11.63 3.70 -11.98
N ARG A 16 11.32 3.56 -13.27
CA ARG A 16 10.77 4.64 -14.12
C ARG A 16 9.28 4.90 -13.87
N TYR A 17 8.59 3.99 -13.18
CA TYR A 17 7.16 4.10 -12.87
C TYR A 17 6.92 4.57 -11.43
N VAL A 18 5.68 4.96 -11.18
CA VAL A 18 5.19 5.34 -9.86
C VAL A 18 3.92 4.57 -9.54
N VAL A 19 3.66 4.36 -8.26
CA VAL A 19 2.40 3.78 -7.75
C VAL A 19 1.71 4.82 -6.89
N PHE A 20 0.46 5.14 -7.23
CA PHE A 20 -0.34 6.10 -6.50
C PHE A 20 -0.83 5.54 -5.18
N LEU A 21 -1.01 6.43 -4.20
CA LEU A 21 -1.53 6.10 -2.88
C LEU A 21 -3.01 6.49 -2.77
N PHE A 22 -3.70 5.85 -1.84
CA PHE A 22 -5.12 6.01 -1.59
C PHE A 22 -5.39 6.43 -0.15
N ASP A 23 -6.50 7.14 0.07
CA ASP A 23 -6.92 7.64 1.39
C ASP A 23 -7.50 6.55 2.31
N THR A 24 -7.95 5.43 1.74
CA THR A 24 -8.44 4.26 2.46
C THR A 24 -8.27 2.99 1.62
N TYR A 25 -8.34 1.82 2.27
CA TYR A 25 -8.41 0.51 1.60
C TYR A 25 -9.84 0.13 1.17
N GLU A 26 -10.85 0.85 1.66
CA GLU A 26 -12.26 0.55 1.40
C GLU A 26 -12.64 0.79 -0.07
N ALA A 27 -13.78 0.21 -0.49
CA ALA A 27 -14.22 0.27 -1.89
C ALA A 27 -14.46 1.70 -2.42
N ASN A 28 -14.74 2.66 -1.53
CA ASN A 28 -14.95 4.07 -1.86
C ASN A 28 -13.67 4.93 -1.85
N ARG A 29 -12.50 4.29 -1.77
CA ARG A 29 -11.17 4.93 -1.78
C ARG A 29 -10.99 5.92 -2.92
N LYS A 30 -10.26 6.98 -2.63
CA LYS A 30 -9.85 8.01 -3.58
C LYS A 30 -8.33 7.98 -3.70
N MET A 31 -7.88 8.08 -4.95
CA MET A 31 -6.47 8.33 -5.22
C MET A 31 -6.09 9.68 -4.62
N LEU A 32 -5.01 9.71 -3.84
CA LEU A 32 -4.44 10.92 -3.29
C LEU A 32 -3.64 11.63 -4.39
N GLN A 33 -4.13 12.80 -4.80
CA GLN A 33 -3.46 13.59 -5.84
C GLN A 33 -2.02 13.94 -5.39
N ASP A 34 -1.06 13.77 -6.30
CA ASP A 34 0.37 14.00 -6.08
C ASP A 34 1.03 13.17 -4.96
N LYS A 35 0.34 12.16 -4.42
CA LYS A 35 0.94 11.18 -3.50
C LYS A 35 1.19 9.86 -4.21
N PHE A 36 2.47 9.57 -4.42
CA PHE A 36 2.94 8.37 -5.07
C PHE A 36 4.33 7.97 -4.55
N VAL A 37 4.66 6.70 -4.75
CA VAL A 37 5.99 6.15 -4.46
C VAL A 37 6.63 5.65 -5.74
N LYS A 38 7.97 5.66 -5.80
CA LYS A 38 8.71 5.19 -6.97
C LYS A 38 8.71 3.66 -7.07
N GLY A 39 8.79 3.12 -8.28
CA GLY A 39 9.10 1.72 -8.51
C GLY A 39 10.36 1.28 -7.77
N GLN A 40 10.43 0.02 -7.36
CA GLN A 40 11.51 -0.58 -6.56
C GLN A 40 11.76 0.06 -5.17
N SER A 41 11.01 1.08 -4.76
CA SER A 41 11.09 1.61 -3.39
C SER A 41 10.52 0.63 -2.37
N SER A 42 10.94 0.75 -1.11
CA SER A 42 10.52 -0.13 -0.01
C SER A 42 10.02 0.70 1.16
N TRP A 43 8.93 0.28 1.77
CA TRP A 43 8.24 1.01 2.82
C TRP A 43 7.85 0.09 3.95
N TYR A 44 7.99 0.58 5.18
CA TYR A 44 7.46 -0.14 6.33
C TYR A 44 5.93 -0.13 6.27
N THR A 45 5.32 -1.25 6.68
CA THR A 45 3.88 -1.35 6.83
C THR A 45 3.53 -1.98 8.18
N ASP A 46 2.49 -1.43 8.79
CA ASP A 46 1.95 -1.88 10.06
C ASP A 46 0.50 -2.39 9.96
N ALA A 47 -0.11 -2.29 8.78
CA ALA A 47 -1.50 -2.64 8.56
C ALA A 47 -1.77 -3.14 7.16
N LYS A 48 -2.59 -4.19 7.08
CA LYS A 48 -3.16 -4.76 5.85
C LYS A 48 -4.67 -4.58 5.88
N GLY A 49 -5.22 -3.96 4.86
CA GLY A 49 -6.65 -3.72 4.71
C GLY A 49 -7.21 -4.52 3.53
N THR A 50 -8.32 -5.22 3.73
CA THR A 50 -9.11 -5.82 2.65
C THR A 50 -10.42 -5.07 2.54
N GLY A 51 -10.64 -4.35 1.44
CA GLY A 51 -11.87 -3.61 1.21
C GLY A 51 -13.07 -4.52 0.96
N ASP A 52 -14.28 -3.98 1.07
CA ASP A 52 -15.52 -4.72 0.77
C ASP A 52 -15.63 -5.19 -0.70
N ASP A 53 -14.80 -4.64 -1.59
CA ASP A 53 -14.66 -5.08 -2.99
C ASP A 53 -13.61 -6.19 -3.18
N GLY A 54 -13.02 -6.70 -2.09
CA GLY A 54 -12.05 -7.79 -2.09
C GLY A 54 -10.61 -7.39 -2.44
N LYS A 55 -10.35 -6.12 -2.74
CA LYS A 55 -8.98 -5.63 -2.97
C LYS A 55 -8.23 -5.50 -1.66
N VAL A 56 -6.93 -5.80 -1.71
CA VAL A 56 -6.02 -5.76 -0.56
C VAL A 56 -5.10 -4.57 -0.70
N PHE A 57 -4.81 -3.91 0.42
CA PHE A 57 -3.93 -2.75 0.52
C PHE A 57 -3.03 -2.87 1.74
N TYR A 58 -1.90 -2.17 1.70
CA TYR A 58 -0.99 -1.99 2.83
C TYR A 58 -0.86 -0.51 3.18
N ARG A 59 -0.81 -0.18 4.48
CA ARG A 59 -0.56 1.20 4.94
C ARG A 59 0.94 1.46 4.95
N ILE A 60 1.39 2.55 4.31
CA ILE A 60 2.82 2.88 4.21
C ILE A 60 3.20 4.25 4.78
N ALA A 61 2.22 5.01 5.28
CA ALA A 61 2.44 6.27 5.98
C ALA A 61 1.53 6.38 7.21
N GLN A 62 1.97 7.12 8.22
CA GLN A 62 1.23 7.31 9.48
C GLN A 62 -0.13 7.99 9.28
N ASP A 63 -0.28 8.80 8.24
CA ASP A 63 -1.53 9.52 7.92
C ASP A 63 -2.57 8.65 7.19
N GLY A 64 -2.36 7.32 7.14
CA GLY A 64 -3.32 6.41 6.52
C GLY A 64 -3.25 6.40 4.99
N GLU A 65 -2.06 6.56 4.41
CA GLU A 65 -1.86 6.40 2.96
C GLU A 65 -1.67 4.91 2.62
N TRP A 66 -2.49 4.42 1.69
CA TRP A 66 -2.58 3.00 1.32
C TRP A 66 -2.06 2.74 -0.09
N ILE A 67 -1.31 1.64 -0.26
CA ILE A 67 -0.86 1.12 -1.55
C ILE A 67 -1.54 -0.21 -1.85
N GLU A 68 -2.01 -0.40 -3.09
CA GLU A 68 -2.69 -1.65 -3.48
C GLU A 68 -1.70 -2.82 -3.54
N ALA A 69 -2.09 -3.97 -2.99
CA ALA A 69 -1.24 -5.15 -2.84
C ALA A 69 -0.77 -5.75 -4.18
N GLU A 70 -1.49 -5.51 -5.28
CA GLU A 70 -1.10 -5.89 -6.64
C GLU A 70 0.26 -5.30 -7.06
N TYR A 71 0.62 -4.12 -6.54
CA TYR A 71 1.83 -3.39 -6.93
C TYR A 71 3.02 -3.58 -5.98
N VAL A 72 2.89 -4.47 -5.00
CA VAL A 72 3.94 -4.69 -4.00
C VAL A 72 4.15 -6.16 -3.67
N ASP A 73 5.38 -6.50 -3.33
CA ASP A 73 5.72 -7.73 -2.63
C ASP A 73 5.74 -7.43 -1.12
N PHE A 74 4.96 -8.17 -0.33
CA PHE A 74 5.00 -8.08 1.14
C PHE A 74 6.05 -9.02 1.70
N ILE A 75 6.89 -8.50 2.58
CA ILE A 75 7.96 -9.20 3.28
C ILE A 75 7.69 -9.05 4.77
N GLU A 76 7.25 -10.13 5.42
CA GLU A 76 7.02 -10.18 6.86
C GLU A 76 8.34 -9.93 7.62
N THR A 77 8.27 -9.16 8.70
CA THR A 77 9.40 -8.91 9.59
C THR A 77 9.04 -9.24 11.04
N ASP A 78 9.95 -9.93 11.72
CA ASP A 78 9.82 -10.36 13.13
C ASP A 78 9.73 -9.18 14.13
#